data_AF-X1T0J6-F1
#
_entry.id   AF-X1T0J6-F1
#
_cell.length_a   1.000
_cell.length_b   1.000
_cell.length_c   1.000
_cell.angle_alpha   90.00
_cell.angle_beta   90.00
_cell.angle_gamma   90.00
#
_symmetry.space_group_name_H-M   'P 1'
#
loop_
_entity.id
_entity.type
_entity.pdbx_description
1 polymer ?
#
loop_
_entity_poly.entity_id
_entity_poly.type
_entity_poly.pdbx_seq_one_letter_code
_entity_poly.pdbx_strand_id
1 'polypeptide(L)'
;FEIQTTGAQGLVEICKCLGATTYLAQRAAGKYFDGALFRQEDIELKFFKPHVCVYPQLWGCFAPDLSIFDLLLNCGPKAHEILISGASQKRESLR
;
A
#
# COMPACT_ATOMS: atom_id res chain seq x y z
N PHE A 1 -3.52 -19.60 -14.20
CA PHE A 1 -2.23 -19.37 -14.87
C PHE A 1 -1.13 -19.57 -13.85
N GLU A 2 0.02 -20.05 -14.28
CA GLU A 2 1.19 -20.29 -13.42
C GLU A 2 2.20 -19.17 -13.67
N ILE A 3 2.78 -18.62 -12.60
CA ILE A 3 3.77 -17.55 -12.66
C ILE A 3 5.14 -18.19 -12.46
N GLN A 4 6.02 -18.09 -13.45
CA GLN A 4 7.31 -18.79 -13.46
C GLN A 4 8.46 -17.94 -12.92
N THR A 5 8.24 -16.63 -12.76
CA THR A 5 9.26 -15.67 -12.32
C THR A 5 8.97 -15.11 -10.93
N THR A 6 9.98 -14.49 -10.31
CA THR A 6 9.86 -13.88 -8.97
C THR A 6 10.26 -12.40 -9.00
N GLY A 7 10.08 -11.69 -7.88
CA GLY A 7 10.41 -10.27 -7.79
C GLY A 7 9.62 -9.41 -8.78
N ALA A 8 10.26 -8.39 -9.36
CA ALA A 8 9.60 -7.46 -10.28
C ALA A 8 9.09 -8.15 -11.56
N GLN A 9 9.79 -9.18 -12.06
CA GLN A 9 9.36 -9.96 -13.23
C GLN A 9 8.06 -10.72 -12.95
N GLY A 10 7.96 -11.37 -11.78
CA GLY A 10 6.74 -12.07 -11.39
C GLY A 10 5.55 -11.12 -11.27
N LEU A 11 5.78 -9.90 -10.78
CA LEU A 11 4.72 -8.88 -10.69
C LEU A 11 4.23 -8.43 -12.07
N VAL A 12 5.14 -8.24 -13.02
CA VAL A 12 4.80 -7.92 -14.42
C VAL A 12 4.05 -9.08 -15.07
N GLU A 13 4.48 -10.32 -14.86
CA GLU A 13 3.81 -11.53 -15.36
C GLU A 13 2.37 -11.62 -14.82
N ILE A 14 2.17 -11.40 -13.51
CA ILE A 14 0.85 -11.33 -12.90
C ILE A 14 -0.01 -10.23 -13.56
N CYS A 15 0.55 -9.03 -13.75
CA CYS A 15 -0.18 -7.93 -14.38
C CYS A 15 -0.63 -8.29 -15.80
N LYS A 16 0.25 -8.91 -16.60
CA LYS A 16 -0.07 -9.38 -17.96
C LYS A 16 -1.15 -10.44 -17.95
N CYS A 17 -1.05 -11.45 -17.08
CA CYS A 17 -2.06 -12.50 -16.97
C CYS A 17 -3.45 -11.96 -16.59
N LEU A 18 -3.51 -10.87 -15.83
CA LEU A 18 -4.75 -10.22 -15.40
C LEU A 18 -5.23 -9.13 -16.36
N GLY A 19 -4.47 -8.79 -17.41
CA GLY A 19 -4.76 -7.66 -18.29
C GLY A 19 -4.69 -6.31 -17.57
N ALA A 20 -3.89 -6.20 -16.51
CA ALA A 20 -3.73 -4.98 -15.75
C ALA A 20 -2.80 -3.98 -16.48
N THR A 21 -3.18 -2.71 -16.48
CA THR A 21 -2.40 -1.60 -17.07
C THR A 21 -1.65 -0.77 -16.04
N THR A 22 -1.83 -1.07 -14.75
CA THR A 22 -1.22 -0.31 -13.66
C THR A 22 -0.88 -1.24 -12.50
N TYR A 23 0.35 -1.15 -12.01
CA TYR A 23 0.76 -1.74 -10.75
C TYR A 23 0.89 -0.64 -9.69
N LEU A 24 0.18 -0.79 -8.57
CA LEU A 24 0.17 0.18 -7.48
C LEU A 24 1.05 -0.30 -6.32
N ALA A 25 2.09 0.46 -6.00
CA ALA A 25 3.03 0.15 -4.94
C ALA A 25 3.11 1.24 -3.86
N GLN A 26 3.45 0.86 -2.63
CA GLN A 26 3.79 1.85 -1.61
C GLN A 26 5.09 2.55 -1.98
N ARG A 27 5.14 3.89 -1.81
CA ARG A 27 6.31 4.72 -2.15
C ARG A 27 7.61 4.25 -1.47
N ALA A 28 7.52 3.73 -0.25
CA ALA A 28 8.66 3.18 0.48
C ALA A 28 9.29 1.95 -0.21
N ALA A 29 8.50 1.20 -0.97
CA ALA A 29 8.96 0.05 -1.73
C ALA A 29 9.60 0.43 -3.08
N GLY A 30 9.60 1.71 -3.45
CA GLY A 30 10.12 2.20 -4.74
C GLY A 30 11.54 1.74 -5.08
N LYS A 31 12.41 1.61 -4.07
CA LYS A 31 13.80 1.14 -4.24
C LYS A 31 13.93 -0.32 -4.68
N TYR A 32 12.85 -1.10 -4.62
CA TYR A 32 12.83 -2.51 -5.01
C TYR A 32 12.28 -2.74 -6.42
N PHE A 33 11.80 -1.69 -7.10
CA PHE A 33 11.22 -1.82 -8.43
C PHE A 33 12.15 -1.28 -9.50
N ASP A 34 12.35 -2.07 -10.55
CA ASP A 34 12.88 -1.58 -11.82
C ASP A 34 11.71 -1.07 -12.67
N GLY A 35 11.51 0.25 -12.69
CA GLY A 35 10.44 0.88 -13.46
C GLY A 35 10.56 0.66 -14.98
N ALA A 36 11.75 0.32 -15.50
CA ALA A 36 11.93 0.01 -16.92
C ALA A 36 11.21 -1.29 -17.30
N LEU A 37 11.24 -2.29 -16.42
CA LEU A 37 10.60 -3.59 -16.65
C LEU A 37 9.08 -3.47 -16.80
N PHE A 38 8.43 -2.66 -15.95
CA PHE A 38 7.00 -2.40 -16.06
C PHE A 38 6.66 -1.62 -17.35
N ARG A 39 7.50 -0.64 -17.70
CA ARG A 39 7.29 0.20 -18.88
C ARG A 39 7.44 -0.57 -20.20
N GLN A 40 8.33 -1.56 -20.27
CA GLN A 40 8.50 -2.40 -21.46
C GLN A 40 7.23 -3.20 -21.81
N GLU A 41 6.35 -3.40 -20.84
CA GLU A 41 5.14 -4.21 -20.96
C GLU A 41 3.87 -3.33 -20.88
N ASP A 42 4.01 -2.03 -21.12
CA ASP A 42 2.92 -1.03 -21.08
C ASP A 42 2.15 -1.01 -19.73
N ILE A 43 2.83 -1.35 -18.63
CA ILE A 43 2.27 -1.30 -17.27
C ILE A 43 2.79 -0.05 -16.57
N GLU A 44 1.87 0.80 -16.12
CA GLU A 44 2.21 1.97 -15.34
C GLU A 44 2.54 1.59 -13.88
N LEU A 45 3.76 1.88 -13.43
CA LEU A 45 4.11 1.76 -12.02
C LEU A 45 3.72 3.03 -11.27
N LYS A 46 2.63 2.97 -10.51
CA LYS A 46 2.16 4.06 -9.65
C LYS A 46 2.57 3.85 -8.20
N PHE A 47 2.97 4.94 -7.54
CA PHE A 47 3.29 4.94 -6.12
C PHE A 47 2.27 5.69 -5.30
N PHE A 48 1.90 5.15 -4.14
CA PHE A 48 1.09 5.84 -3.15
C PHE A 48 1.79 5.92 -1.80
N LYS A 49 1.41 6.91 -0.99
CA LYS A 49 1.81 7.02 0.41
C LYS A 49 0.58 6.77 1.27
N PRO A 50 0.54 5.71 2.09
CA PRO A 50 -0.56 5.50 3.03
C PRO A 50 -0.59 6.65 4.06
N HIS A 51 -1.78 6.97 4.57
CA HIS A 51 -1.90 7.90 5.68
C HIS A 51 -1.34 7.24 6.95
N VAL A 52 -0.79 8.07 7.84
CA VAL A 52 -0.41 7.60 9.17
C VAL A 52 -1.68 7.52 10.01
N CYS A 53 -2.02 6.32 10.45
CA CYS A 53 -3.11 6.08 11.38
C CYS A 53 -2.59 6.37 12.79
N VAL A 54 -2.97 7.51 13.38
CA VAL A 54 -2.60 7.87 14.75
C VAL A 54 -3.71 7.40 15.69
N TYR A 55 -3.35 6.66 16.72
CA TYR A 55 -4.27 6.07 17.69
C TYR A 55 -3.63 6.03 19.08
N PRO A 56 -4.43 5.94 20.16
CA PRO A 56 -3.89 5.83 21.51
C PRO A 56 -3.17 4.49 21.67
N GLN A 57 -1.84 4.53 21.75
CA GLN A 57 -1.01 3.40 22.14
C GLN A 57 -0.80 3.41 23.65
N LEU A 58 -0.66 2.23 24.24
CA LEU A 58 -0.26 2.11 25.64
C LEU A 58 1.21 2.48 25.83
N TRP A 59 1.49 3.16 26.95
CA TRP A 59 2.83 3.50 27.45
C TRP A 59 3.68 4.40 26.54
N GLY A 60 3.72 5.69 26.88
CA GLY A 60 4.69 6.63 26.31
C GLY A 60 4.22 7.34 25.05
N CYS A 61 5.18 7.64 24.17
CA CYS A 61 4.93 8.38 22.92
C CYS A 61 4.49 7.42 21.81
N PHE A 62 3.72 7.96 20.86
CA PHE A 62 3.28 7.22 19.68
C PHE A 62 4.46 6.70 18.84
N ALA A 63 4.46 5.41 18.55
CA ALA A 63 5.36 4.74 17.63
C ALA A 63 4.65 4.45 16.29
N PRO A 64 5.12 5.03 15.16
CA PRO A 64 4.55 4.75 13.84
C PRO A 64 4.95 3.37 13.31
N ASP A 65 4.38 2.98 12.15
CA ASP A 65 4.78 1.79 11.37
C ASP A 65 4.62 0.44 12.10
N LEU A 66 3.72 0.37 13.09
CA LEU A 66 3.36 -0.88 13.77
C LEU A 66 2.32 -1.70 12.99
N SER A 67 2.24 -2.99 13.33
CA SER A 67 1.27 -3.92 12.76
C SER A 67 -0.17 -3.47 12.97
N ILE A 68 -1.07 -3.88 12.07
CA ILE A 68 -2.53 -3.69 12.24
C ILE A 68 -3.04 -4.33 13.55
N PHE A 69 -2.36 -5.36 14.05
CA PHE A 69 -2.69 -5.95 15.35
C PHE A 69 -2.48 -4.98 16.51
N ASP A 70 -1.50 -4.08 16.45
CA ASP A 70 -1.29 -3.08 17.51
C ASP A 70 -2.51 -2.15 17.62
N LEU A 71 -2.97 -1.62 16.49
CA LEU A 71 -4.20 -0.83 16.44
C LEU A 71 -5.40 -1.61 16.99
N LEU A 72 -5.59 -2.86 16.54
CA LEU A 72 -6.72 -3.70 16.96
C LEU A 72 -6.72 -3.98 18.46
N LEU A 73 -5.56 -4.29 19.05
CA LEU A 73 -5.44 -4.62 20.46
C LEU A 73 -5.52 -3.38 21.36
N ASN A 74 -5.08 -2.22 20.89
CA ASN A 74 -5.21 -0.96 21.64
C ASN A 74 -6.63 -0.35 21.55
N CYS A 75 -7.30 -0.47 20.39
CA CYS A 75 -8.54 0.27 20.12
C CYS A 75 -9.80 -0.59 19.97
N GLY A 76 -9.66 -1.92 19.85
CA GLY A 76 -10.78 -2.85 19.72
C GLY A 76 -11.72 -2.46 18.56
N PRO A 77 -13.06 -2.47 18.77
CA PRO A 77 -14.03 -2.12 17.73
C PRO A 77 -13.85 -0.73 17.09
N LYS A 78 -13.19 0.22 17.77
CA LYS A 78 -12.91 1.56 17.22
C LYS A 78 -11.81 1.56 16.17
N ALA A 79 -10.99 0.51 16.10
CA ALA A 79 -9.88 0.39 15.15
C ALA A 79 -10.32 0.61 13.71
N HIS A 80 -11.49 0.11 13.32
CA HIS A 80 -12.02 0.25 11.97
C HIS A 80 -12.22 1.73 11.60
N GLU A 81 -12.89 2.50 12.46
CA GLU A 81 -13.13 3.93 12.24
C GLU A 81 -11.82 4.72 12.13
N ILE A 82 -10.89 4.46 13.04
CA ILE A 82 -9.57 5.11 13.06
C ILE A 82 -8.83 4.80 11.75
N LEU A 83 -8.80 3.54 11.31
CA LEU A 83 -8.13 3.12 10.09
C LEU A 83 -8.69 3.82 8.83
N ILE A 84 -10.01 3.94 8.71
CA ILE A 84 -10.66 4.50 7.51
C ILE A 84 -10.76 6.04 7.54
N SER A 85 -10.73 6.66 8.71
CA SER A 85 -10.90 8.13 8.86
C SER A 85 -9.85 8.94 8.09
N GLY A 86 -8.62 8.41 7.95
CA GLY A 86 -7.57 9.04 7.16
C GLY A 86 -7.69 8.87 5.65
N ALA A 87 -8.51 7.93 5.16
CA ALA A 87 -8.72 7.70 3.73
C ALA A 87 -9.67 8.74 3.10
N SER A 88 -10.59 9.33 3.89
CA SER A 88 -11.60 10.26 3.40
C SER A 88 -11.10 11.69 3.16
N GLN A 89 -10.02 12.11 3.81
CA GLN A 89 -9.49 13.49 3.73
C GLN A 89 -8.97 13.88 2.32
N LYS A 90 -8.70 12.90 1.45
CA LYS A 90 -8.18 13.16 0.09
C LYS A 90 -9.26 13.32 -0.97
N ARG A 91 -10.52 12.94 -0.70
CA ARG A 91 -11.62 13.03 -1.67
C ARG A 91 -12.17 14.45 -1.83
N GLU A 92 -11.98 15.32 -0.84
CA GLU A 92 -12.51 16.69 -0.86
C GLU A 92 -11.54 17.72 -1.49
N SER A 93 -10.25 17.42 -1.56
CA SER A 93 -9.24 18.33 -2.15
C SER A 93 -9.07 18.20 -3.68
N LEU A 94 -9.90 17.38 -4.34
CA LEU A 94 -9.89 17.14 -5.79
C LEU A 94 -11.21 17.58 -6.46
N ARG A 95 -12.00 18.42 -5.79
CA ARG A 95 -13.15 19.13 -6.35
C ARG A 95 -12.88 20.62 -6.46
#